data_AF-A0A0C3NVH5-F1
#
_entry.id   AF-A0A0C3NVH5-F1
#
_cell.length_a   1.000
_cell.length_b   1.000
_cell.length_c   1.000
_cell.angle_alpha   90.00
_cell.angle_beta   90.00
_cell.angle_gamma   90.00
#
_symmetry.space_group_name_H-M   'P 1'
#
loop_
_entity.id
_entity.type
_entity.pdbx_description
1 polymer ?
#
loop_
_entity_poly.entity_id
_entity_poly.type
_entity_poly.pdbx_seq_one_letter_code
_entity_poly.pdbx_strand_id
1 'polypeptide(L)'
;MLQSIHPAWQWYVPLLLCFPRAYLPSTAKITSLDARVVMCKDCWVITSPNADFVLELYIFEEVDLCLRADSRFGLVDCFQWPQTYEKNYEYAVCIPRKNTVPTLNIAWFTQTSTDFVLPLGSVYPVGTLEETKVKAFEELLQQLRSRYHPLRNRPVGRDLMTQLVRSVQHEVLRLRHHPLLFRDLVIFVAQLQRKLLDIYALLKYIEILYPLLSSPCSKPVRANRTWMGCFTKDTATCKALYFAGVPVWLVRTEAYISPDMNIKEPVRLMCPEDIVKAMYSEKGVAKPFPSIYHGAGGLLRHIHTRRDYEGTFTEQPEPLQESFATSLSNPSSSTGKQSTKKQTRAGREQATAGPSRGMYPNFLSAHS
;
A
#
# COMPACT_ATOMS: atom_id res chain seq x y z
N MET A 1 -47.97 -0.45 -0.38
CA MET A 1 -48.05 -1.85 -0.83
C MET A 1 -46.63 -2.40 -0.93
N LEU A 2 -46.00 -2.69 0.22
CA LEU A 2 -44.66 -3.28 0.31
C LEU A 2 -44.86 -4.80 0.42
N GLN A 3 -44.94 -5.48 -0.72
CA GLN A 3 -44.83 -6.94 -0.74
C GLN A 3 -43.37 -7.35 -0.54
N SER A 4 -43.19 -8.47 0.17
CA SER A 4 -41.95 -8.97 0.74
C SER A 4 -40.73 -8.82 -0.18
N ILE A 5 -39.81 -7.94 0.23
CA ILE A 5 -38.48 -7.85 -0.36
C ILE A 5 -37.73 -9.15 0.00
N HIS A 6 -37.36 -9.91 -1.02
CA HIS A 6 -36.58 -11.15 -0.90
C HIS A 6 -35.30 -10.88 -0.06
N PRO A 7 -34.89 -11.76 0.87
CA PRO A 7 -33.84 -11.48 1.86
C PRO A 7 -32.49 -11.07 1.26
N ALA A 8 -32.24 -11.44 0.00
CA ALA A 8 -31.09 -10.98 -0.78
C ALA A 8 -31.05 -9.46 -1.09
N TRP A 9 -32.13 -8.71 -0.80
CA TRP A 9 -32.32 -7.29 -1.13
C TRP A 9 -32.61 -6.42 0.12
N GLN A 10 -32.40 -6.91 1.34
CA GLN A 10 -32.61 -6.09 2.55
C GLN A 10 -31.64 -4.90 2.67
N TRP A 11 -30.42 -5.01 2.12
CA TRP A 11 -29.46 -3.90 1.99
C TRP A 11 -29.87 -2.86 0.92
N TYR A 12 -30.96 -3.12 0.20
CA TYR A 12 -31.44 -2.34 -0.94
C TYR A 12 -32.53 -1.33 -0.58
N VAL A 13 -33.14 -1.47 0.60
CA VAL A 13 -34.25 -0.62 1.06
C VAL A 13 -33.87 0.87 1.10
N PRO A 14 -32.66 1.27 1.55
CA PRO A 14 -32.24 2.67 1.45
C PRO A 14 -32.14 3.15 0.01
N LEU A 15 -31.55 2.35 -0.90
CA LEU A 15 -31.38 2.68 -2.32
C LEU A 15 -32.72 2.88 -3.05
N LEU A 16 -33.74 2.07 -2.76
CA LEU A 16 -35.09 2.21 -3.34
C LEU A 16 -35.82 3.48 -2.85
N LEU A 17 -35.53 3.93 -1.64
CA LEU A 17 -36.09 5.17 -1.09
C LEU A 17 -35.38 6.41 -1.64
N CYS A 18 -34.06 6.33 -1.84
CA CYS A 18 -33.26 7.40 -2.44
C CYS A 18 -33.50 7.56 -3.96
N PHE A 19 -33.82 6.47 -4.68
CA PHE A 19 -33.88 6.44 -6.15
C PHE A 19 -35.20 5.85 -6.69
N PRO A 20 -36.34 6.54 -6.51
CA PRO A 20 -37.65 6.03 -6.94
C PRO A 20 -37.86 6.01 -8.47
N ARG A 21 -36.99 6.66 -9.24
CA ARG A 21 -36.99 6.68 -10.72
C ARG A 21 -35.55 6.78 -11.21
N ALA A 22 -34.93 5.69 -11.68
CA ALA A 22 -33.85 5.73 -12.70
C ALA A 22 -33.19 4.36 -12.94
N TYR A 23 -33.96 3.32 -13.26
CA TYR A 23 -33.36 2.13 -13.91
C TYR A 23 -33.33 2.38 -15.40
N LEU A 24 -32.14 2.62 -15.95
CA LEU A 24 -31.97 2.72 -17.40
C LEU A 24 -32.17 1.33 -18.04
N PRO A 25 -32.78 1.28 -19.24
CA PRO A 25 -32.59 0.15 -20.14
C PRO A 25 -31.09 -0.09 -20.38
N SER A 26 -30.68 -1.35 -20.52
CA SER A 26 -29.28 -1.78 -20.62
C SER A 26 -28.46 -1.11 -21.74
N THR A 27 -29.13 -0.45 -22.70
CA THR A 27 -28.60 0.19 -23.91
C THR A 27 -28.34 1.70 -23.80
N ALA A 28 -28.79 2.36 -22.73
CA ALA A 28 -28.64 3.81 -22.59
C ALA A 28 -27.20 4.21 -22.22
N LYS A 29 -26.76 5.35 -22.77
CA LYS A 29 -25.37 5.81 -22.67
C LYS A 29 -25.12 6.48 -21.32
N ILE A 30 -24.28 5.82 -20.51
CA ILE A 30 -23.82 6.32 -19.20
C ILE A 30 -22.85 7.51 -19.41
N THR A 31 -23.07 8.59 -18.67
CA THR A 31 -22.16 9.75 -18.58
C THR A 31 -21.26 9.66 -17.35
N SER A 32 -20.36 10.63 -17.14
CA SER A 32 -19.47 10.65 -15.97
C SER A 32 -20.17 10.88 -14.62
N LEU A 33 -21.42 11.36 -14.64
CA LEU A 33 -22.22 11.60 -13.43
C LEU A 33 -23.27 10.51 -13.18
N ASP A 34 -23.48 9.64 -14.18
CA ASP A 34 -24.32 8.47 -14.05
C ASP A 34 -23.57 7.33 -13.33
N ALA A 35 -24.33 6.35 -12.85
CA ALA A 35 -23.79 5.19 -12.17
C ALA A 35 -23.95 3.95 -13.04
N ARG A 36 -22.83 3.43 -13.55
CA ARG A 36 -22.80 2.03 -13.98
C ARG A 36 -23.05 1.14 -12.78
N VAL A 37 -22.34 1.41 -11.70
CA VAL A 37 -22.55 0.76 -10.42
C VAL A 37 -22.73 1.77 -9.30
N VAL A 38 -23.59 1.45 -8.34
CA VAL A 38 -23.84 2.27 -7.15
C VAL A 38 -23.85 1.42 -5.89
N MET A 39 -23.39 2.02 -4.79
CA MET A 39 -23.54 1.49 -3.45
C MET A 39 -23.76 2.63 -2.44
N CYS A 40 -24.60 2.39 -1.45
CA CYS A 40 -24.79 3.27 -0.30
C CYS A 40 -24.12 2.68 0.94
N LYS A 41 -23.32 3.48 1.65
CA LYS A 41 -22.76 3.16 2.97
C LYS A 41 -23.02 4.36 3.88
N ASP A 42 -23.84 4.16 4.92
CA ASP A 42 -24.30 5.23 5.80
C ASP A 42 -24.93 6.39 5.01
N CYS A 43 -24.41 7.62 5.14
CA CYS A 43 -24.86 8.79 4.38
C CYS A 43 -24.17 8.98 3.01
N TRP A 44 -23.24 8.09 2.66
CA TRP A 44 -22.45 8.19 1.44
C TRP A 44 -23.03 7.32 0.33
N VAL A 45 -23.14 7.90 -0.86
CA VAL A 45 -23.45 7.23 -2.11
C VAL A 45 -22.19 7.21 -2.96
N ILE A 46 -21.73 6.01 -3.28
CA ILE A 46 -20.53 5.76 -4.07
C ILE A 46 -20.98 5.26 -5.43
N THR A 47 -20.67 6.04 -6.47
CA THR A 47 -21.04 5.75 -7.86
C THR A 47 -19.79 5.57 -8.71
N SER A 48 -19.77 4.59 -9.61
CA SER A 48 -18.77 4.53 -10.67
C SER A 48 -19.42 4.55 -12.04
N PRO A 49 -18.98 5.41 -12.97
CA PRO A 49 -19.46 5.41 -14.35
C PRO A 49 -18.78 4.35 -15.22
N ASN A 50 -17.63 3.81 -14.81
CA ASN A 50 -16.80 2.95 -15.66
C ASN A 50 -16.19 1.71 -14.98
N ALA A 51 -16.35 1.52 -13.67
CA ALA A 51 -16.05 0.27 -12.99
C ALA A 51 -17.32 -0.60 -12.89
N ASP A 52 -17.12 -1.92 -12.86
CA ASP A 52 -18.19 -2.92 -12.74
C ASP A 52 -18.42 -3.34 -11.27
N PHE A 53 -17.79 -2.66 -10.31
CA PHE A 53 -17.86 -2.95 -8.87
C PHE A 53 -17.66 -1.67 -8.06
N VAL A 54 -18.10 -1.68 -6.80
CA VAL A 54 -17.79 -0.64 -5.82
C VAL A 54 -16.92 -1.24 -4.72
N LEU A 55 -15.80 -0.59 -4.43
CA LEU A 55 -14.86 -1.01 -3.41
C LEU A 55 -15.23 -0.44 -2.04
N GLU A 56 -14.87 -1.17 -0.99
CA GLU A 56 -14.99 -0.68 0.37
C GLU A 56 -14.13 0.58 0.59
N LEU A 57 -14.77 1.58 1.19
CA LEU A 57 -14.25 2.93 1.37
C LEU A 57 -13.57 3.06 2.74
N TYR A 58 -12.27 3.32 2.75
CA TYR A 58 -11.44 3.52 3.96
C TYR A 58 -10.72 4.89 3.98
N ILE A 59 -11.16 5.81 3.14
CA ILE A 59 -10.43 7.04 2.82
C ILE A 59 -10.77 8.26 3.70
N PHE A 60 -11.88 8.21 4.46
CA PHE A 60 -12.32 9.33 5.31
C PHE A 60 -12.12 9.07 6.80
N GLU A 61 -11.66 7.89 7.16
CA GLU A 61 -11.37 7.55 8.54
C GLU A 61 -9.94 7.98 8.89
N GLU A 62 -9.78 8.58 10.07
CA GLU A 62 -8.47 8.73 10.68
C GLU A 62 -7.99 7.36 11.12
N VAL A 63 -6.86 6.94 10.55
CA VAL A 63 -6.32 5.59 10.76
C VAL A 63 -4.83 5.69 10.99
N ASP A 64 -4.34 4.86 11.91
CA ASP A 64 -2.92 4.66 12.11
C ASP A 64 -2.27 3.97 10.91
N LEU A 65 -1.25 4.64 10.38
CA LEU A 65 -0.41 4.09 9.34
C LEU A 65 0.67 3.22 9.98
N CYS A 66 0.32 1.96 10.23
CA CYS A 66 1.23 0.94 10.75
C CYS A 66 1.48 -0.12 9.69
N LEU A 67 2.73 -0.61 9.65
CA LEU A 67 3.07 -1.78 8.86
C LEU A 67 2.39 -3.03 9.44
N ARG A 68 1.88 -3.87 8.55
CA ARG A 68 1.25 -5.16 8.85
C ARG A 68 2.30 -6.27 8.83
N ALA A 69 1.88 -7.52 9.05
CA ALA A 69 2.79 -8.66 9.08
C ALA A 69 3.58 -8.87 7.77
N ASP A 70 3.02 -8.43 6.63
CA ASP A 70 3.69 -8.44 5.31
C ASP A 70 4.48 -7.14 5.03
N SER A 71 4.65 -6.26 6.02
CA SER A 71 5.32 -4.97 5.91
C SER A 71 4.72 -4.02 4.86
N ARG A 72 3.42 -4.19 4.59
CA ARG A 72 2.60 -3.21 3.85
C ARG A 72 1.64 -2.49 4.80
N PHE A 73 0.93 -1.49 4.31
CA PHE A 73 0.05 -0.68 5.17
C PHE A 73 -1.40 -1.18 5.23
N GLY A 74 -1.71 -2.29 4.55
CA GLY A 74 -3.05 -2.87 4.53
C GLY A 74 -4.00 -2.03 3.68
N LEU A 75 -5.20 -1.74 4.20
CA LEU A 75 -6.28 -1.07 3.45
C LEU A 75 -5.99 0.39 3.10
N VAL A 76 -5.12 1.01 3.88
CA VAL A 76 -4.71 2.41 3.70
C VAL A 76 -3.49 2.54 2.78
N ASP A 77 -3.03 1.41 2.23
CA ASP A 77 -1.90 1.34 1.30
C ASP A 77 -2.36 1.62 -0.13
N CYS A 78 -1.89 2.72 -0.74
CA CYS A 78 -2.21 3.04 -2.15
C CYS A 78 -1.66 2.02 -3.16
N PHE A 79 -0.75 1.14 -2.73
CA PHE A 79 -0.20 0.06 -3.55
C PHE A 79 -1.05 -1.23 -3.50
N GLN A 80 -1.97 -1.33 -2.55
CA GLN A 80 -2.85 -2.49 -2.37
C GLN A 80 -4.32 -2.17 -2.63
N TRP A 81 -4.75 -0.94 -2.33
CA TRP A 81 -6.15 -0.55 -2.41
C TRP A 81 -6.32 0.89 -2.93
N PRO A 82 -7.37 1.19 -3.71
CA PRO A 82 -7.58 2.55 -4.20
C PRO A 82 -7.79 3.55 -3.07
N GLN A 83 -7.13 4.70 -3.19
CA GLN A 83 -7.22 5.80 -2.24
C GLN A 83 -7.93 7.00 -2.88
N THR A 84 -8.12 8.07 -2.10
CA THR A 84 -8.58 9.35 -2.63
C THR A 84 -7.60 9.86 -3.68
N TYR A 85 -8.13 10.40 -4.78
CA TYR A 85 -7.33 11.13 -5.75
C TYR A 85 -6.58 12.27 -5.06
N GLU A 86 -5.28 12.36 -5.31
CA GLU A 86 -4.41 13.40 -4.79
C GLU A 86 -3.65 14.01 -5.96
N LYS A 87 -3.76 15.34 -6.12
CA LYS A 87 -3.20 16.06 -7.26
C LYS A 87 -1.68 15.99 -7.29
N ASN A 88 -1.02 15.98 -6.13
CA ASN A 88 0.44 15.84 -6.10
C ASN A 88 0.92 14.43 -6.48
N TYR A 89 0.01 13.47 -6.55
CA TYR A 89 0.27 12.06 -6.85
C TYR A 89 -0.68 11.54 -7.94
N GLU A 90 -0.95 12.34 -9.00
CA GLU A 90 -1.92 11.97 -10.05
C GLU A 90 -1.61 10.61 -10.69
N TYR A 91 -0.33 10.28 -10.80
CA TYR A 91 0.14 9.00 -11.35
C TYR A 91 -0.24 7.79 -10.49
N ALA A 92 -0.58 7.97 -9.20
CA ALA A 92 -0.91 6.87 -8.30
C ALA A 92 -2.16 6.08 -8.75
N VAL A 93 -3.05 6.72 -9.52
CA VAL A 93 -4.22 6.02 -10.10
C VAL A 93 -3.80 4.92 -11.09
N CYS A 94 -2.62 5.05 -11.69
CA CYS A 94 -2.02 4.09 -12.62
C CYS A 94 -1.24 2.97 -11.92
N ILE A 95 -1.17 2.96 -10.59
CA ILE A 95 -0.61 1.82 -9.86
C ILE A 95 -1.34 0.56 -10.32
N PRO A 96 -0.64 -0.50 -10.71
CA PRO A 96 -1.27 -1.71 -11.18
C PRO A 96 -1.91 -2.46 -10.01
N ARG A 97 -3.03 -3.12 -10.25
CA ARG A 97 -3.60 -4.09 -9.31
C ARG A 97 -2.73 -5.34 -9.32
N LYS A 98 -2.64 -5.99 -8.16
CA LYS A 98 -1.95 -7.27 -8.00
C LYS A 98 -2.41 -8.28 -9.05
N ASN A 99 -1.47 -9.05 -9.59
CA ASN A 99 -1.69 -10.10 -10.60
C ASN A 99 -2.26 -9.63 -11.95
N THR A 100 -2.33 -8.33 -12.23
CA THR A 100 -2.82 -7.84 -13.54
C THR A 100 -1.73 -7.63 -14.57
N VAL A 101 -0.46 -7.55 -14.15
CA VAL A 101 0.70 -7.35 -15.01
C VAL A 101 1.75 -8.44 -14.69
N PRO A 102 1.90 -9.46 -15.54
CA PRO A 102 2.78 -10.61 -15.23
C PRO A 102 4.26 -10.28 -15.03
N THR A 103 4.78 -9.27 -15.76
CA THR A 103 6.19 -8.84 -15.65
C THR A 103 6.55 -8.23 -14.29
N LEU A 104 5.56 -8.10 -13.42
CA LEU A 104 5.56 -7.25 -12.26
C LEU A 104 5.45 -8.10 -10.97
N ASN A 105 5.33 -9.42 -11.08
CA ASN A 105 5.10 -10.37 -9.99
C ASN A 105 6.00 -10.18 -8.75
N ILE A 106 7.30 -9.90 -8.93
CA ILE A 106 8.23 -9.69 -7.80
C ILE A 106 7.84 -8.48 -6.92
N ALA A 107 7.14 -7.49 -7.49
CA ALA A 107 6.63 -6.34 -6.75
C ALA A 107 5.46 -6.67 -5.80
N TRP A 108 4.86 -7.87 -5.91
CA TRP A 108 3.84 -8.36 -4.96
C TRP A 108 4.27 -9.60 -4.19
N PHE A 109 5.50 -10.08 -4.38
CA PHE A 109 6.01 -11.25 -3.67
C PHE A 109 5.91 -11.04 -2.16
N THR A 110 5.52 -12.10 -1.45
CA THR A 110 5.47 -12.08 0.02
C THR A 110 6.68 -12.83 0.54
N GLN A 111 7.50 -12.15 1.33
CA GLN A 111 8.72 -12.72 1.87
C GLN A 111 8.42 -13.77 2.93
N THR A 112 9.21 -14.83 2.91
CA THR A 112 9.16 -15.93 3.88
C THR A 112 10.55 -16.12 4.50
N SER A 113 10.63 -16.96 5.53
CA SER A 113 11.91 -17.28 6.18
C SER A 113 12.90 -17.98 5.25
N THR A 114 12.44 -18.64 4.17
CA THR A 114 13.32 -19.30 3.20
C THR A 114 14.03 -18.31 2.27
N ASP A 115 13.52 -17.08 2.16
CA ASP A 115 14.14 -16.01 1.37
C ASP A 115 15.23 -15.25 2.16
N PHE A 116 15.44 -15.62 3.43
CA PHE A 116 16.43 -15.01 4.32
C PHE A 116 17.66 -15.90 4.44
N VAL A 117 18.81 -15.40 3.99
CA VAL A 117 20.06 -16.16 3.97
C VAL A 117 20.96 -15.68 5.10
N LEU A 118 21.12 -16.53 6.11
CA LEU A 118 22.12 -16.34 7.17
C LEU A 118 23.50 -16.80 6.68
N PRO A 119 24.56 -15.99 6.83
CA PRO A 119 25.92 -16.44 6.58
C PRO A 119 26.30 -17.62 7.47
N LEU A 120 27.02 -18.59 6.91
CA LEU A 120 27.55 -19.74 7.66
C LEU A 120 28.43 -19.27 8.81
N GLY A 121 28.17 -19.78 10.02
CA GLY A 121 28.91 -19.41 11.22
C GLY A 121 28.60 -18.01 11.77
N SER A 122 27.51 -17.37 11.32
CA SER A 122 27.09 -16.07 11.88
C SER A 122 26.72 -16.20 13.36
N VAL A 123 27.34 -15.36 14.19
CA VAL A 123 27.02 -15.23 15.62
C VAL A 123 25.70 -14.49 15.83
N TYR A 124 25.36 -13.59 14.90
CA TYR A 124 24.17 -12.75 14.99
C TYR A 124 23.09 -13.20 14.00
N PRO A 125 21.80 -13.00 14.30
CA PRO A 125 20.67 -13.36 13.44
C PRO A 125 20.48 -12.36 12.28
N VAL A 126 21.57 -11.94 11.64
CA VAL A 126 21.58 -11.00 10.52
C VAL A 126 21.96 -11.72 9.23
N GLY A 127 21.26 -11.39 8.15
CA GLY A 127 21.41 -12.05 6.86
C GLY A 127 20.98 -11.17 5.71
N THR A 128 21.05 -11.70 4.50
CA THR A 128 20.69 -10.98 3.27
C THR A 128 19.48 -11.59 2.59
N LEU A 129 18.94 -10.89 1.61
CA LEU A 129 17.91 -11.45 0.74
C LEU A 129 18.55 -12.54 -0.14
N GLU A 130 17.79 -13.60 -0.39
CA GLU A 130 18.17 -14.66 -1.32
C GLU A 130 18.44 -14.09 -2.73
N GLU A 131 19.53 -14.57 -3.37
CA GLU A 131 20.11 -13.99 -4.58
C GLU A 131 19.16 -14.06 -5.80
N THR A 132 18.34 -15.11 -5.94
CA THR A 132 17.35 -15.16 -7.04
C THR A 132 16.30 -14.06 -6.91
N LYS A 133 15.91 -13.68 -5.69
CA LYS A 133 14.98 -12.55 -5.48
C LYS A 133 15.64 -11.21 -5.80
N VAL A 134 16.90 -11.02 -5.40
CA VAL A 134 17.69 -9.83 -5.75
C VAL A 134 17.76 -9.67 -7.27
N LYS A 135 18.12 -10.74 -8.00
CA LYS A 135 18.17 -10.73 -9.47
C LYS A 135 16.81 -10.41 -10.09
N ALA A 136 15.72 -10.96 -9.56
CA ALA A 136 14.38 -10.66 -10.06
C ALA A 136 14.02 -9.17 -9.91
N PHE A 137 14.45 -8.52 -8.82
CA PHE A 137 14.28 -7.06 -8.67
C PHE A 137 15.17 -6.26 -9.62
N GLU A 138 16.42 -6.67 -9.83
CA GLU A 138 17.35 -6.06 -10.80
C GLU A 138 16.79 -6.13 -12.23
N GLU A 139 16.29 -7.30 -12.63
CA GLU A 139 15.65 -7.52 -13.93
C GLU A 139 14.43 -6.63 -14.13
N LEU A 140 13.55 -6.56 -13.12
CA LEU A 140 12.39 -5.68 -13.18
C LEU A 140 12.81 -4.21 -13.31
N LEU A 141 13.77 -3.74 -12.51
CA LEU A 141 14.29 -2.39 -12.61
C LEU A 141 14.82 -2.11 -14.03
N GLN A 142 15.58 -3.04 -14.59
CA GLN A 142 16.14 -2.90 -15.94
C GLN A 142 15.04 -2.82 -17.01
N GLN A 143 13.98 -3.62 -16.89
CA GLN A 143 12.81 -3.56 -17.77
C GLN A 143 12.07 -2.22 -17.68
N LEU A 144 11.91 -1.67 -16.47
CA LEU A 144 11.27 -0.36 -16.29
C LEU A 144 12.14 0.78 -16.86
N ARG A 145 13.46 0.70 -16.67
CA ARG A 145 14.41 1.69 -17.21
C ARG A 145 14.46 1.68 -18.73
N SER A 146 14.45 0.51 -19.36
CA SER A 146 14.44 0.41 -20.82
C SER A 146 13.17 1.04 -21.42
N ARG A 147 12.02 0.89 -20.75
CA ARG A 147 10.76 1.55 -21.12
C ARG A 147 10.79 3.07 -20.90
N TYR A 148 11.51 3.56 -19.89
CA TYR A 148 11.64 5.01 -19.66
C TYR A 148 12.56 5.68 -20.69
N HIS A 149 13.57 4.98 -21.22
CA HIS A 149 14.56 5.54 -22.12
C HIS A 149 13.98 6.39 -23.28
N PRO A 150 12.98 5.93 -24.06
CA PRO A 150 12.37 6.75 -25.11
C PRO A 150 11.54 7.94 -24.58
N LEU A 151 11.09 7.90 -23.32
CA LEU A 151 10.27 8.93 -22.70
C LEU A 151 11.08 10.02 -22.00
N ARG A 152 12.41 9.83 -21.87
CA ARG A 152 13.31 10.71 -21.11
C ARG A 152 13.30 12.18 -21.55
N ASN A 153 12.83 12.49 -22.75
CA ASN A 153 12.78 13.87 -23.24
C ASN A 153 11.53 14.61 -22.77
N ARG A 154 10.51 13.92 -22.25
CA ARG A 154 9.32 14.56 -21.68
C ARG A 154 9.67 15.23 -20.35
N PRO A 155 9.21 16.46 -20.08
CA PRO A 155 9.51 17.16 -18.83
C PRO A 155 8.76 16.56 -17.63
N VAL A 156 7.58 15.99 -17.87
CA VAL A 156 6.67 15.47 -16.84
C VAL A 156 7.32 14.32 -16.07
N GLY A 157 7.39 14.45 -14.75
CA GLY A 157 7.83 13.38 -13.85
C GLY A 157 9.33 13.02 -13.95
N ARG A 158 10.13 13.79 -14.69
CA ARG A 158 11.57 13.51 -14.90
C ARG A 158 12.36 13.41 -13.60
N ASP A 159 12.19 14.39 -12.72
CA ASP A 159 12.97 14.49 -11.48
C ASP A 159 12.58 13.36 -10.53
N LEU A 160 11.28 13.13 -10.36
CA LEU A 160 10.75 12.03 -9.56
C LEU A 160 11.22 10.67 -10.08
N MET A 161 11.17 10.43 -11.40
CA MET A 161 11.67 9.20 -12.01
C MET A 161 13.17 9.00 -11.71
N THR A 162 13.96 10.07 -11.83
CA THR A 162 15.40 10.02 -11.56
C THR A 162 15.69 9.70 -10.09
N GLN A 163 14.94 10.32 -9.16
CA GLN A 163 15.04 10.05 -7.73
C GLN A 163 14.65 8.61 -7.40
N LEU A 164 13.50 8.13 -7.91
CA LEU A 164 13.02 6.76 -7.67
C LEU A 164 13.99 5.71 -8.20
N VAL A 165 14.49 5.86 -9.43
CA VAL A 165 15.44 4.90 -10.02
C VAL A 165 16.73 4.84 -9.19
N ARG A 166 17.30 5.98 -8.79
CA ARG A 166 18.49 6.01 -7.94
C ARG A 166 18.25 5.34 -6.59
N SER A 167 17.10 5.62 -5.99
CA SER A 167 16.71 5.06 -4.71
C SER A 167 16.59 3.53 -4.79
N VAL A 168 15.89 3.02 -5.81
CA VAL A 168 15.74 1.59 -6.08
C VAL A 168 17.08 0.91 -6.32
N GLN A 169 18.00 1.52 -7.06
CA GLN A 169 19.36 0.98 -7.24
C GLN A 169 20.08 0.81 -5.90
N HIS A 170 19.99 1.82 -5.03
CA HIS A 170 20.62 1.77 -3.71
C HIS A 170 19.98 0.72 -2.80
N GLU A 171 18.67 0.52 -2.89
CA GLU A 171 17.94 -0.47 -2.09
C GLU A 171 18.24 -1.89 -2.52
N VAL A 172 18.36 -2.14 -3.82
CA VAL A 172 18.82 -3.43 -4.35
C VAL A 172 20.22 -3.75 -3.84
N LEU A 173 21.16 -2.78 -3.89
CA LEU A 173 22.52 -2.96 -3.35
C LEU A 173 22.49 -3.27 -1.84
N ARG A 174 21.63 -2.59 -1.09
CA ARG A 174 21.45 -2.83 0.35
C ARG A 174 20.95 -4.26 0.60
N LEU A 175 19.87 -4.68 -0.06
CA LEU A 175 19.28 -6.02 0.13
C LEU A 175 20.24 -7.15 -0.25
N ARG A 176 21.16 -6.88 -1.19
CA ARG A 176 22.16 -7.83 -1.67
C ARG A 176 23.34 -7.98 -0.70
N HIS A 177 23.84 -6.88 -0.14
CA HIS A 177 25.15 -6.87 0.52
C HIS A 177 25.11 -6.51 2.00
N HIS A 178 24.06 -5.84 2.47
CA HIS A 178 24.00 -5.38 3.86
C HIS A 178 23.29 -6.43 4.73
N PRO A 179 23.96 -7.00 5.75
CA PRO A 179 23.30 -7.91 6.68
C PRO A 179 22.23 -7.19 7.49
N LEU A 180 21.03 -7.74 7.48
CA LEU A 180 19.82 -7.18 8.08
C LEU A 180 19.19 -8.19 9.03
N LEU A 181 18.52 -7.70 10.08
CA LEU A 181 17.57 -8.53 10.80
C LEU A 181 16.43 -8.93 9.85
N PHE A 182 15.87 -10.12 10.05
CA PHE A 182 14.70 -10.56 9.25
C PHE A 182 13.58 -9.52 9.27
N ARG A 183 13.36 -8.89 10.43
CA ARG A 183 12.39 -7.81 10.62
C ARG A 183 12.66 -6.58 9.75
N ASP A 184 13.91 -6.16 9.64
CA ASP A 184 14.28 -5.02 8.77
C ASP A 184 14.21 -5.41 7.29
N LEU A 185 14.62 -6.65 6.99
CA LEU A 185 14.63 -7.16 5.62
C LEU A 185 13.22 -7.13 5.00
N VAL A 186 12.20 -7.59 5.74
CA VAL A 186 10.81 -7.56 5.26
C VAL A 186 10.32 -6.13 4.97
N ILE A 187 10.75 -5.13 5.75
CA ILE A 187 10.40 -3.73 5.52
C ILE A 187 11.10 -3.20 4.27
N PHE A 188 12.42 -3.44 4.14
CA PHE A 188 13.19 -2.96 2.99
C PHE A 188 12.70 -3.58 1.67
N VAL A 189 12.32 -4.85 1.69
CA VAL A 189 11.69 -5.51 0.54
C VAL A 189 10.37 -4.82 0.19
N ALA A 190 9.48 -4.60 1.14
CA ALA A 190 8.21 -3.93 0.87
C ALA A 190 8.40 -2.48 0.38
N GLN A 191 9.41 -1.76 0.89
CA GLN A 191 9.78 -0.43 0.42
C GLN A 191 10.25 -0.45 -1.04
N LEU A 192 11.13 -1.37 -1.40
CA LEU A 192 11.59 -1.57 -2.77
C LEU A 192 10.43 -1.88 -3.71
N GLN A 193 9.52 -2.76 -3.29
CA GLN A 193 8.29 -3.08 -4.04
C GLN A 193 7.46 -1.83 -4.33
N ARG A 194 7.18 -1.00 -3.31
CA ARG A 194 6.42 0.26 -3.47
C ARG A 194 7.07 1.19 -4.49
N LYS A 195 8.39 1.36 -4.43
CA LYS A 195 9.12 2.22 -5.37
C LYS A 195 9.10 1.71 -6.81
N LEU A 196 9.21 0.39 -7.00
CA LEU A 196 9.07 -0.22 -8.34
C LEU A 196 7.65 -0.03 -8.91
N LEU A 197 6.63 -0.13 -8.06
CA LEU A 197 5.24 0.15 -8.44
C LEU A 197 5.03 1.63 -8.80
N ASP A 198 5.65 2.55 -8.06
CA ASP A 198 5.64 3.98 -8.39
C ASP A 198 6.33 4.26 -9.72
N ILE A 199 7.49 3.65 -10.00
CA ILE A 199 8.17 3.77 -11.30
C ILE A 199 7.25 3.30 -12.43
N TYR A 200 6.58 2.15 -12.26
CA TYR A 200 5.63 1.65 -13.26
C TYR A 200 4.45 2.61 -13.45
N ALA A 201 3.86 3.09 -12.35
CA ALA A 201 2.71 3.99 -12.38
C ALA A 201 3.08 5.31 -13.07
N LEU A 202 4.27 5.85 -12.78
CA LEU A 202 4.79 7.06 -13.39
C LEU A 202 5.08 6.87 -14.89
N LEU A 203 5.57 5.69 -15.30
CA LEU A 203 5.70 5.36 -16.73
C LEU A 203 4.34 5.40 -17.43
N LYS A 204 3.32 4.76 -16.87
CA LYS A 204 1.96 4.76 -17.43
C LYS A 204 1.31 6.13 -17.42
N TYR A 205 1.63 6.93 -16.41
CA TYR A 205 1.22 8.32 -16.38
C TYR A 205 1.83 9.13 -17.53
N ILE A 206 3.15 9.10 -17.69
CA ILE A 206 3.87 9.87 -18.73
C ILE A 206 3.48 9.40 -20.14
N GLU A 207 3.35 8.09 -20.33
CA GLU A 207 3.10 7.45 -21.61
C GLU A 207 1.64 7.63 -22.07
N ILE A 208 0.68 7.41 -21.17
CA ILE A 208 -0.74 7.24 -21.51
C ILE A 208 -1.61 8.31 -20.85
N LEU A 209 -1.58 8.40 -19.51
CA LEU A 209 -2.59 9.19 -18.79
C LEU A 209 -2.40 10.71 -18.98
N TYR A 210 -1.17 11.21 -18.89
CA TYR A 210 -0.88 12.64 -19.02
C TYR A 210 -1.35 13.23 -20.37
N PRO A 211 -1.08 12.59 -21.53
CA PRO A 211 -1.66 13.03 -22.80
C PRO A 211 -3.19 13.04 -22.82
N LEU A 212 -3.85 12.04 -22.22
CA LEU A 212 -5.33 11.95 -22.18
C LEU A 212 -5.95 13.03 -21.28
N LEU A 213 -5.27 13.41 -20.19
CA LEU A 213 -5.72 14.49 -19.33
C LEU A 213 -5.47 15.87 -19.96
N SER A 214 -4.34 16.04 -20.65
CA SER A 214 -3.98 17.29 -21.32
C SER A 214 -4.83 17.56 -22.56
N SER A 215 -5.18 16.51 -23.30
CA SER A 215 -5.99 16.58 -24.52
C SER A 215 -7.13 15.55 -24.44
N PRO A 216 -8.24 15.88 -23.74
CA PRO A 216 -9.34 14.94 -23.51
C PRO A 216 -9.98 14.46 -24.81
N CYS A 217 -10.26 13.16 -24.89
CA CYS A 217 -10.97 12.57 -26.01
C CYS A 217 -12.43 13.04 -26.07
N SER A 218 -13.01 13.10 -27.28
CA SER A 218 -14.44 13.40 -27.46
C SER A 218 -15.37 12.30 -26.96
N LYS A 219 -14.84 11.07 -26.79
CA LYS A 219 -15.54 9.91 -26.26
C LYS A 219 -14.74 9.30 -25.11
N PRO A 220 -15.40 8.72 -24.09
CA PRO A 220 -14.71 8.07 -23.00
C PRO A 220 -13.89 6.86 -23.45
N VAL A 221 -12.66 6.76 -22.96
CA VAL A 221 -11.81 5.59 -23.14
C VAL A 221 -12.34 4.44 -22.27
N ARG A 222 -12.23 3.20 -22.75
CA ARG A 222 -12.60 2.02 -21.97
C ARG A 222 -11.80 1.96 -20.68
N ALA A 223 -12.47 1.68 -19.55
CA ALA A 223 -11.81 1.55 -18.26
C ALA A 223 -10.67 0.53 -18.29
N ASN A 224 -9.48 0.96 -17.85
CA ASN A 224 -8.33 0.10 -17.71
C ASN A 224 -8.43 -0.70 -16.41
N ARG A 225 -8.79 -1.98 -16.55
CA ARG A 225 -8.96 -2.91 -15.42
C ARG A 225 -7.64 -3.26 -14.70
N THR A 226 -6.49 -2.95 -15.30
CA THR A 226 -5.19 -3.17 -14.66
C THR A 226 -4.85 -2.09 -13.64
N TRP A 227 -5.43 -0.89 -13.77
CA TRP A 227 -5.13 0.24 -12.90
C TRP A 227 -5.92 0.18 -11.58
N MET A 228 -5.29 0.68 -10.53
CA MET A 228 -5.87 0.79 -9.19
C MET A 228 -7.12 1.67 -9.26
N GLY A 229 -7.01 2.81 -9.95
CA GLY A 229 -8.04 3.83 -9.95
C GLY A 229 -8.04 4.62 -8.65
N CYS A 230 -9.10 5.39 -8.42
CA CYS A 230 -9.22 6.19 -7.20
C CYS A 230 -10.66 6.56 -6.86
N PHE A 231 -10.84 6.97 -5.60
CA PHE A 231 -12.04 7.66 -5.16
C PHE A 231 -11.88 9.18 -5.33
N THR A 232 -12.95 9.90 -5.60
CA THR A 232 -12.94 11.37 -5.59
C THR A 232 -14.29 11.91 -5.16
N LYS A 233 -14.31 13.11 -4.56
CA LYS A 233 -15.53 13.89 -4.34
C LYS A 233 -15.74 14.94 -5.43
N ASP A 234 -14.71 15.23 -6.21
CA ASP A 234 -14.75 16.25 -7.25
C ASP A 234 -15.29 15.67 -8.56
N THR A 235 -16.37 16.27 -9.06
CA THR A 235 -17.05 15.86 -10.29
C THR A 235 -16.21 16.15 -11.52
N ALA A 236 -15.40 17.21 -11.51
CA ALA A 236 -14.51 17.55 -12.62
C ALA A 236 -13.40 16.50 -12.77
N THR A 237 -12.75 16.14 -11.66
CA THR A 237 -11.78 15.04 -11.58
C THR A 237 -12.42 13.71 -12.02
N CYS A 238 -13.62 13.39 -11.52
CA CYS A 238 -14.34 12.18 -11.93
C CYS A 238 -14.54 12.14 -13.46
N LYS A 239 -14.99 13.24 -14.06
CA LYS A 239 -15.17 13.36 -15.50
C LYS A 239 -13.85 13.19 -16.25
N ALA A 240 -12.79 13.86 -15.84
CA ALA A 240 -11.48 13.75 -16.51
C ALA A 240 -10.95 12.32 -16.49
N LEU A 241 -10.99 11.65 -15.33
CA LEU A 241 -10.55 10.27 -15.17
C LEU A 241 -11.44 9.26 -15.90
N TYR A 242 -12.76 9.49 -15.90
CA TYR A 242 -13.70 8.70 -16.68
C TYR A 242 -13.39 8.76 -18.18
N PHE A 243 -13.16 9.96 -18.72
CA PHE A 243 -12.80 10.13 -20.13
C PHE A 243 -11.43 9.53 -20.45
N ALA A 244 -10.48 9.57 -19.52
CA ALA A 244 -9.17 8.95 -19.65
C ALA A 244 -9.16 7.42 -19.42
N GLY A 245 -10.31 6.81 -19.10
CA GLY A 245 -10.41 5.36 -18.88
C GLY A 245 -9.78 4.89 -17.56
N VAL A 246 -9.59 5.77 -16.58
CA VAL A 246 -9.16 5.39 -15.23
C VAL A 246 -10.39 4.93 -14.43
N PRO A 247 -10.37 3.76 -13.77
CA PRO A 247 -11.44 3.37 -12.86
C PRO A 247 -11.63 4.43 -11.77
N VAL A 248 -12.83 4.98 -11.66
CA VAL A 248 -13.09 6.09 -10.73
C VAL A 248 -14.39 5.86 -9.97
N TRP A 249 -14.37 6.15 -8.67
CA TRP A 249 -15.53 6.11 -7.79
C TRP A 249 -15.81 7.52 -7.26
N LEU A 250 -16.90 8.12 -7.72
CA LEU A 250 -17.39 9.41 -7.23
C LEU A 250 -18.17 9.20 -5.95
N VAL A 251 -17.70 9.81 -4.87
CA VAL A 251 -18.33 9.76 -3.55
C VAL A 251 -19.09 11.05 -3.29
N ARG A 252 -20.37 10.93 -2.98
CA ARG A 252 -21.27 12.06 -2.69
C ARG A 252 -22.13 11.71 -1.49
N THR A 253 -22.63 12.72 -0.78
CA THR A 253 -23.73 12.48 0.16
C THR A 253 -25.04 12.36 -0.63
N GLU A 254 -26.03 11.69 -0.04
CA GLU A 254 -27.35 11.49 -0.67
C GLU A 254 -27.96 12.80 -1.22
N ALA A 255 -27.82 13.91 -0.49
CA ALA A 255 -28.35 15.22 -0.86
C ALA A 255 -27.81 15.78 -2.19
N TYR A 256 -26.66 15.31 -2.67
CA TYR A 256 -26.05 15.74 -3.93
C TYR A 256 -26.21 14.71 -5.06
N ILE A 257 -27.07 13.72 -4.88
CA ILE A 257 -27.43 12.82 -5.95
C ILE A 257 -28.63 13.38 -6.71
N SER A 258 -28.46 13.53 -8.01
CA SER A 258 -29.51 14.04 -8.87
C SER A 258 -30.67 13.03 -8.93
N PRO A 259 -31.93 13.46 -8.76
CA PRO A 259 -33.10 12.56 -8.87
C PRO A 259 -33.28 11.91 -10.25
N ASP A 260 -32.66 12.47 -11.28
CA ASP A 260 -32.64 11.98 -12.66
C ASP A 260 -31.34 11.24 -13.01
N MET A 261 -30.44 11.01 -12.03
CA MET A 261 -29.19 10.30 -12.25
C MET A 261 -29.49 8.88 -12.71
N ASN A 262 -28.88 8.48 -13.82
CA ASN A 262 -29.11 7.15 -14.33
C ASN A 262 -28.31 6.09 -13.57
N ILE A 263 -28.97 5.00 -13.18
CA ILE A 263 -28.35 3.89 -12.46
C ILE A 263 -28.57 2.60 -13.25
N LYS A 264 -27.47 1.90 -13.55
CA LYS A 264 -27.53 0.60 -14.23
C LYS A 264 -27.63 -0.55 -13.23
N GLU A 265 -26.70 -0.63 -12.26
CA GLU A 265 -26.63 -1.77 -11.36
C GLU A 265 -26.20 -1.38 -9.93
N PRO A 266 -27.08 -1.49 -8.93
CA PRO A 266 -26.68 -1.49 -7.53
C PRO A 266 -25.91 -2.76 -7.17
N VAL A 267 -24.78 -2.61 -6.48
CA VAL A 267 -23.85 -3.72 -6.16
C VAL A 267 -23.51 -3.78 -4.68
N ARG A 268 -22.99 -4.92 -4.24
CA ARG A 268 -22.38 -5.06 -2.90
C ARG A 268 -20.99 -4.43 -2.86
N LEU A 269 -20.55 -3.99 -1.67
CA LEU A 269 -19.19 -3.55 -1.46
C LEU A 269 -18.28 -4.75 -1.64
N MET A 270 -17.27 -4.58 -2.49
CA MET A 270 -16.17 -5.51 -2.61
C MET A 270 -15.14 -5.17 -1.53
N CYS A 271 -15.00 -6.09 -0.58
CA CYS A 271 -13.94 -6.06 0.42
C CYS A 271 -12.69 -6.74 -0.14
N PRO A 272 -11.49 -6.31 0.25
CA PRO A 272 -10.26 -7.03 -0.11
C PRO A 272 -10.16 -8.32 0.68
N GLU A 273 -9.95 -9.43 -0.04
CA GLU A 273 -9.74 -10.76 0.55
C GLU A 273 -8.25 -11.03 0.82
N ASP A 274 -7.35 -10.42 0.07
CA ASP A 274 -5.92 -10.74 0.05
C ASP A 274 -5.02 -9.67 0.68
N ILE A 275 -5.61 -8.71 1.39
CA ILE A 275 -4.89 -7.68 2.15
C ILE A 275 -4.69 -8.13 3.59
N VAL A 276 -3.42 -8.20 4.01
CA VAL A 276 -3.04 -8.60 5.36
C VAL A 276 -3.46 -7.52 6.36
N LYS A 277 -4.24 -7.90 7.37
CA LYS A 277 -4.67 -7.03 8.48
C LYS A 277 -3.92 -7.29 9.79
N ALA A 278 -3.34 -8.49 9.92
CA ALA A 278 -2.62 -8.90 11.12
C ALA A 278 -1.37 -8.04 11.36
N MET A 279 -1.10 -7.75 12.63
CA MET A 279 0.15 -7.10 13.03
C MET A 279 1.30 -8.08 12.97
N TYR A 280 2.52 -7.55 12.82
CA TYR A 280 3.73 -8.36 12.84
C TYR A 280 3.89 -9.09 14.19
N SER A 281 4.29 -10.35 14.11
CA SER A 281 4.57 -11.20 15.26
C SER A 281 5.84 -12.00 15.01
N GLU A 282 6.62 -12.23 16.06
CA GLU A 282 7.83 -13.03 16.01
C GLU A 282 7.72 -14.15 17.04
N LYS A 283 7.89 -15.41 16.61
CA LYS A 283 7.75 -16.61 17.46
C LYS A 283 6.43 -16.63 18.27
N GLY A 284 5.33 -16.21 17.65
CA GLY A 284 3.99 -16.14 18.27
C GLY A 284 3.77 -14.95 19.21
N VAL A 285 4.78 -14.11 19.43
CA VAL A 285 4.67 -12.89 20.25
C VAL A 285 4.41 -11.69 19.34
N ALA A 286 3.35 -10.93 19.62
CA ALA A 286 3.03 -9.72 18.89
C ALA A 286 4.14 -8.67 19.07
N LYS A 287 4.71 -8.20 17.95
CA LYS A 287 5.74 -7.15 17.90
C LYS A 287 5.35 -6.13 16.83
N PRO A 288 4.27 -5.36 17.04
CA PRO A 288 3.76 -4.44 16.02
C PRO A 288 4.84 -3.41 15.66
N PHE A 289 4.81 -2.96 14.40
CA PHE A 289 5.58 -1.80 13.97
C PHE A 289 4.92 -0.52 14.51
N PRO A 290 5.71 0.52 14.84
CA PRO A 290 5.15 1.78 15.31
C PRO A 290 4.30 2.46 14.21
N SER A 291 3.30 3.22 14.64
CA SER A 291 2.55 4.10 13.74
C SER A 291 3.48 5.22 13.25
N ILE A 292 3.60 5.38 11.93
CA ILE A 292 4.43 6.44 11.33
C ILE A 292 3.62 7.69 10.97
N TYR A 293 2.29 7.61 11.08
CA TYR A 293 1.35 8.69 10.81
C TYR A 293 -0.04 8.32 11.34
N HIS A 294 -0.76 9.31 11.86
CA HIS A 294 -2.17 9.20 12.22
C HIS A 294 -2.93 10.32 11.52
N GLY A 295 -4.00 9.98 10.80
CA GLY A 295 -4.88 10.97 10.16
C GLY A 295 -5.59 10.43 8.94
N ALA A 296 -6.40 11.28 8.29
CA ALA A 296 -7.21 10.92 7.14
C ALA A 296 -6.38 10.63 5.87
N GLY A 297 -7.06 10.19 4.80
CA GLY A 297 -6.48 10.04 3.47
C GLY A 297 -6.11 11.39 2.81
N GLY A 298 -5.34 11.33 1.71
CA GLY A 298 -4.88 12.51 0.96
C GLY A 298 -3.37 12.68 0.99
N LEU A 299 -2.89 13.91 0.75
CA LEU A 299 -1.48 14.26 0.57
C LEU A 299 -0.54 13.68 1.63
N LEU A 300 -0.80 13.91 2.92
CA LEU A 300 0.08 13.44 3.99
C LEU A 300 0.17 11.91 4.01
N ARG A 301 -0.94 11.21 3.77
CA ARG A 301 -0.94 9.74 3.67
C ARG A 301 -0.10 9.26 2.48
N HIS A 302 -0.17 9.93 1.34
CA HIS A 302 0.69 9.63 0.19
C HIS A 302 2.18 9.85 0.48
N ILE A 303 2.52 10.89 1.24
CA ILE A 303 3.89 11.18 1.67
C ILE A 303 4.38 10.08 2.62
N HIS A 304 3.61 9.76 3.67
CA HIS A 304 4.04 8.82 4.69
C HIS A 304 4.09 7.37 4.19
N THR A 305 3.21 6.95 3.28
CA THR A 305 3.28 5.60 2.66
C THR A 305 4.52 5.41 1.77
N ARG A 306 5.13 6.50 1.30
CA ARG A 306 6.36 6.54 0.49
C ARG A 306 7.61 6.94 1.28
N ARG A 307 7.47 7.16 2.59
CA ARG A 307 8.60 7.54 3.43
C ARG A 307 9.55 6.36 3.57
N ASP A 308 10.85 6.66 3.45
CA ASP A 308 11.89 5.67 3.61
C ASP A 308 12.04 5.28 5.08
N TYR A 309 12.08 3.97 5.30
CA TYR A 309 12.49 3.38 6.56
C TYR A 309 14.02 3.42 6.66
N GLU A 310 14.51 3.90 7.80
CA GLU A 310 15.95 4.11 8.01
C GLU A 310 16.66 2.86 8.54
N GLY A 311 15.94 1.85 9.03
CA GLY A 311 16.52 0.64 9.63
C GLY A 311 16.74 0.75 11.14
N THR A 312 16.80 -0.39 11.82
CA THR A 312 17.20 -0.48 13.25
C THR A 312 18.70 -0.76 13.41
N PHE A 313 19.54 -0.07 12.62
CA PHE A 313 20.98 -0.33 12.56
C PHE A 313 21.75 0.04 13.84
N THR A 314 21.15 0.84 14.72
CA THR A 314 21.75 1.27 15.98
C THR A 314 21.47 0.31 17.14
N GLU A 315 20.58 -0.66 16.95
CA GLU A 315 20.26 -1.67 17.95
C GLU A 315 21.16 -2.91 17.75
N GLN A 316 21.91 -3.30 18.77
CA GLN A 316 22.73 -4.51 18.70
C GLN A 316 21.84 -5.74 18.87
N PRO A 317 21.81 -6.67 17.89
CA PRO A 317 20.96 -7.85 18.01
C PRO A 317 21.52 -8.86 18.99
N GLU A 318 20.61 -9.54 19.69
CA GLU A 318 20.98 -10.64 20.59
C GLU A 318 21.67 -11.77 19.80
N PRO A 319 22.80 -12.31 20.29
CA PRO A 319 23.48 -13.43 19.65
C PRO A 319 22.58 -14.66 19.52
N LEU A 320 22.79 -15.46 18.48
CA LEU A 320 22.20 -16.78 18.37
C LEU A 320 22.73 -17.64 19.52
N GLN A 321 21.84 -18.21 20.34
CA GLN A 321 22.24 -19.11 21.41
C GLN A 321 22.89 -20.36 20.79
N GLU A 322 24.17 -20.59 21.08
CA GLU A 322 24.84 -21.85 20.77
C GLU A 322 24.21 -22.95 21.61
N SER A 323 23.47 -23.85 20.98
CA SER A 323 23.14 -25.13 21.58
C SER A 323 24.40 -26.00 21.62
N PHE A 324 25.33 -25.70 22.52
CA PHE A 324 26.41 -26.61 22.88
C PHE A 324 25.83 -27.75 23.74
N ALA A 325 25.28 -28.76 23.08
CA ALA A 325 25.22 -30.09 23.66
C ALA A 325 26.53 -30.83 23.31
N THR A 326 27.65 -30.38 23.88
CA THR A 326 28.86 -31.22 23.91
C THR A 326 28.70 -32.19 25.08
N SER A 327 27.95 -33.26 24.85
CA SER A 327 27.96 -34.43 25.71
C SER A 327 29.29 -35.15 25.57
N LEU A 328 30.31 -34.65 26.27
CA LEU A 328 31.52 -35.38 26.64
C LEU A 328 31.42 -35.70 28.12
N SER A 329 30.56 -36.65 28.45
CA SER A 329 30.61 -37.35 29.72
C SER A 329 31.73 -38.37 29.65
N ASN A 330 32.75 -38.22 30.51
CA ASN A 330 33.33 -39.36 31.22
C ASN A 330 34.08 -38.91 32.48
N PRO A 331 34.23 -39.80 33.46
CA PRO A 331 33.85 -39.53 34.84
C PRO A 331 35.07 -39.24 35.72
N SER A 332 34.86 -38.58 36.86
CA SER A 332 35.63 -38.83 38.09
C SER A 332 34.97 -38.22 39.31
N SER A 333 34.74 -39.09 40.28
CA SER A 333 34.38 -38.84 41.67
C SER A 333 35.38 -37.95 42.40
N SER A 334 34.91 -37.04 43.26
CA SER A 334 35.00 -37.18 44.73
C SER A 334 34.88 -35.83 45.45
N THR A 335 34.03 -35.86 46.50
CA THR A 335 34.12 -35.12 47.76
C THR A 335 34.30 -33.59 47.77
N GLY A 336 33.30 -32.93 48.38
CA GLY A 336 33.63 -32.05 49.51
C GLY A 336 33.00 -30.66 49.55
N LYS A 337 31.97 -30.57 50.41
CA LYS A 337 31.61 -29.45 51.28
C LYS A 337 30.88 -28.21 50.71
N GLN A 338 29.71 -28.03 51.33
CA GLN A 338 28.84 -26.86 51.40
C GLN A 338 29.57 -25.58 51.78
N SER A 339 29.08 -24.45 51.24
CA SER A 339 28.87 -23.24 52.05
C SER A 339 27.82 -22.33 51.40
N THR A 340 26.75 -22.12 52.16
CA THR A 340 25.66 -21.16 52.02
C THR A 340 26.11 -19.69 51.94
N LYS A 341 25.43 -18.83 51.17
CA LYS A 341 24.42 -17.84 51.64
C LYS A 341 24.14 -16.71 50.63
N LYS A 342 22.86 -16.32 50.64
CA LYS A 342 22.27 -14.97 50.53
C LYS A 342 22.13 -14.28 49.15
N GLN A 343 20.87 -14.31 48.69
CA GLN A 343 20.16 -13.18 48.07
C GLN A 343 20.40 -11.86 48.83
N THR A 344 20.60 -10.75 48.12
CA THR A 344 19.68 -9.59 48.22
C THR A 344 19.76 -8.72 46.96
N ARG A 345 18.63 -8.06 46.72
CA ARG A 345 18.13 -7.44 45.50
C ARG A 345 18.40 -5.92 45.49
N ALA A 346 18.63 -5.46 44.26
CA ALA A 346 18.54 -4.13 43.65
C ALA A 346 17.95 -2.94 44.44
N GLY A 347 18.55 -1.77 44.15
CA GLY A 347 18.04 -0.44 44.46
C GLY A 347 16.96 0.07 43.49
N ARG A 348 16.09 0.92 44.07
CA ARG A 348 15.59 2.25 43.61
C ARG A 348 16.11 2.73 42.24
N GLU A 349 15.29 3.14 41.28
CA GLU A 349 14.29 4.24 41.16
C GLU A 349 14.74 5.12 39.97
N GLN A 350 13.79 5.39 39.05
CA GLN A 350 13.49 6.69 38.39
C GLN A 350 14.62 7.44 37.64
N ALA A 351 14.42 8.25 36.58
CA ALA A 351 13.25 8.78 35.91
C ALA A 351 13.69 9.44 34.57
N THR A 352 12.76 9.42 33.61
CA THR A 352 12.37 10.41 32.58
C THR A 352 13.20 11.69 32.28
N ALA A 353 13.40 11.95 30.99
CA ALA A 353 13.14 13.22 30.25
C ALA A 353 13.17 12.86 28.73
N GLY A 354 12.21 13.15 27.85
CA GLY A 354 11.69 14.46 27.39
C GLY A 354 12.13 14.68 25.92
N PRO A 355 11.24 14.93 24.93
CA PRO A 355 11.58 14.85 23.50
C PRO A 355 11.97 16.20 22.86
N SER A 356 12.93 16.16 21.94
CA SER A 356 13.32 17.30 21.09
C SER A 356 12.62 17.28 19.73
N ARG A 357 12.02 18.43 19.38
CA ARG A 357 11.46 18.79 18.07
C ARG A 357 12.53 18.82 16.97
N GLY A 358 12.20 18.28 15.79
CA GLY A 358 12.97 18.43 14.55
C GLY A 358 12.10 18.97 13.42
N MET A 359 12.63 19.95 12.69
CA MET A 359 12.02 20.78 11.64
C MET A 359 11.79 20.04 10.31
N TYR A 360 10.75 20.43 9.57
CA TYR A 360 10.51 20.04 8.17
C TYR A 360 11.02 21.12 7.20
N PRO A 361 11.57 20.77 6.02
CA PRO A 361 11.80 21.72 4.94
C PRO A 361 10.58 21.87 4.01
N ASN A 362 10.28 23.13 3.68
CA ASN A 362 9.26 23.60 2.76
C ASN A 362 9.55 23.20 1.30
N PHE A 363 8.55 22.68 0.60
CA PHE A 363 8.50 22.69 -0.87
C PHE A 363 7.58 23.83 -1.31
N LEU A 364 8.16 24.89 -1.87
CA LEU A 364 7.43 25.97 -2.52
C LEU A 364 7.43 25.81 -4.03
N SER A 365 6.20 25.83 -4.54
CA SER A 365 5.72 26.14 -5.87
C SER A 365 6.47 27.26 -6.58
N ALA A 366 6.76 27.06 -7.88
CA ALA A 366 6.82 28.15 -8.84
C ALA A 366 6.41 27.64 -10.23
N HIS A 367 5.23 28.06 -10.69
CA HIS A 367 4.98 28.34 -12.11
C HIS A 367 3.92 29.44 -12.20
N SER A 368 4.29 30.52 -12.87
CA SER A 368 3.38 31.42 -13.58
C SER A 368 2.90 30.78 -14.87
#